data_AF-J6J217-F1
#
_entry.id   AF-J6J217-F1
#
_cell.length_a   1.000
_cell.length_b   1.000
_cell.length_c   1.000
_cell.angle_alpha   90.00
_cell.angle_beta   90.00
_cell.angle_gamma   90.00
#
_symmetry.space_group_name_H-M   'P 1'
#
loop_
_entity.id
_entity.type
_entity.pdbx_description
1 polymer ?
#
loop_
_entity_poly.entity_id
_entity_poly.type
_entity_poly.pdbx_seq_one_letter_code
_entity_poly.pdbx_strand_id
1 'polypeptide(L)'
;MKPIPLNNDTEAVAARLVWFEPPAEALADPVRFMAYAFARATHEDMKLLRRYLDEDDMREALDRAPPGIIDPRSWAYWNLLIGRYPAPPLPKRMLT
;
A
#
# COMPACT_ATOMS: atom_id res chain seq x y z
N MET A 1 1.11 10.20 -5.59
CA MET A 1 1.47 9.82 -4.22
C MET A 1 2.86 10.36 -3.93
N LYS A 2 3.07 10.92 -2.75
CA LYS A 2 4.40 11.42 -2.35
C LYS A 2 5.40 10.26 -2.19
N PRO A 3 6.70 10.49 -2.46
CA PRO A 3 7.72 9.49 -2.21
C PRO A 3 7.84 9.21 -0.70
N ILE A 4 7.96 7.93 -0.35
CA ILE A 4 8.28 7.51 1.01
C ILE A 4 9.81 7.54 1.14
N PRO A 5 10.39 8.34 2.06
CA PRO A 5 11.84 8.46 2.14
C PRO A 5 12.47 7.14 2.59
N LEU A 6 13.62 6.78 2.04
CA LEU A 6 14.44 5.67 2.53
C LEU A 6 15.23 6.13 3.77
N ASN A 7 14.89 5.59 4.94
CA ASN A 7 15.58 5.77 6.21
C ASN A 7 15.47 4.46 7.02
N ASN A 8 16.12 4.38 8.18
CA ASN A 8 16.15 3.15 8.98
C ASN A 8 14.74 2.57 9.29
N ASP A 9 13.77 3.43 9.57
CA ASP A 9 12.40 3.06 9.90
C ASP A 9 11.66 2.49 8.67
N THR A 10 11.72 3.20 7.54
CA THR A 10 11.03 2.77 6.30
C THR A 10 11.74 1.62 5.61
N GLU A 11 13.06 1.51 5.74
CA GLU A 11 13.86 0.39 5.25
C GLU A 11 13.46 -0.92 5.94
N ALA A 12 13.36 -0.91 7.28
CA ALA A 12 12.96 -2.09 8.05
C ALA A 12 11.53 -2.54 7.70
N VAL A 13 10.61 -1.59 7.55
CA VAL A 13 9.23 -1.90 7.13
C VAL A 13 9.22 -2.43 5.69
N ALA A 14 9.97 -1.83 4.78
CA ALA A 14 10.04 -2.26 3.39
C ALA A 14 10.61 -3.67 3.24
N ALA A 15 11.70 -3.99 3.94
CA ALA A 15 12.30 -5.33 3.94
C ALA A 15 11.31 -6.41 4.44
N ARG A 16 10.44 -6.08 5.40
CA ARG A 16 9.45 -7.03 5.92
C ARG A 16 8.22 -7.15 5.03
N LEU A 17 7.73 -6.04 4.48
CA LEU A 17 6.55 -6.03 3.61
C LEU A 17 6.83 -6.51 2.20
N VAL A 18 8.05 -6.34 1.69
CA VAL A 18 8.45 -6.73 0.34
C VAL A 18 9.79 -7.47 0.42
N TRP A 19 9.76 -8.66 1.02
CA TRP A 19 10.95 -9.45 1.36
C TRP A 19 11.77 -9.98 0.18
N PHE A 20 11.22 -9.93 -1.04
CA PHE A 20 11.81 -10.56 -2.23
C PHE A 20 12.61 -9.58 -3.11
N GLU A 21 12.72 -8.31 -2.72
CA GLU A 21 13.53 -7.29 -3.43
C GLU A 21 14.15 -6.30 -2.43
N PRO A 22 15.18 -5.52 -2.83
CA PRO A 22 15.79 -4.53 -1.96
C PRO A 22 14.80 -3.44 -1.50
N PRO A 23 14.87 -2.95 -0.24
CA PRO A 23 13.99 -1.89 0.26
C PRO A 23 13.97 -0.62 -0.60
N ALA A 24 15.12 -0.24 -1.17
CA ALA A 24 15.21 0.91 -2.07
C ALA A 24 14.38 0.72 -3.35
N GLU A 25 14.35 -0.49 -3.91
CA GLU A 25 13.55 -0.83 -5.09
C GLU A 25 12.06 -0.92 -4.76
N ALA A 26 11.73 -1.48 -3.59
CA ALA A 26 10.36 -1.50 -3.09
C ALA A 26 9.79 -0.09 -2.92
N LEU A 27 10.54 0.80 -2.27
CA LEU A 27 10.10 2.19 -2.04
C LEU A 27 10.16 3.07 -3.29
N ALA A 28 10.84 2.65 -4.36
CA ALA A 28 10.88 3.37 -5.64
C ALA A 28 9.53 3.36 -6.38
N ASP A 29 8.64 2.41 -6.06
CA ASP A 29 7.23 2.42 -6.47
C ASP A 29 6.33 2.49 -5.23
N PRO A 30 6.07 3.69 -4.71
CA PRO A 30 5.28 3.86 -3.50
C PRO A 30 3.85 3.27 -3.63
N VAL A 31 3.24 3.29 -4.81
CA VAL A 31 1.88 2.75 -5.02
C VAL A 31 1.87 1.24 -4.84
N ARG A 32 2.80 0.53 -5.51
CA ARG A 32 2.92 -0.93 -5.36
C ARG A 32 3.33 -1.30 -3.94
N PHE A 33 4.23 -0.54 -3.34
CA PHE A 33 4.61 -0.72 -1.94
C PHE A 33 3.40 -0.61 -1.00
N MET A 34 2.57 0.42 -1.16
CA MET A 34 1.36 0.60 -0.37
C MET A 34 0.33 -0.50 -0.60
N ALA A 35 0.25 -1.09 -1.80
CA ALA A 35 -0.58 -2.28 -2.02
C ALA A 35 -0.13 -3.46 -1.14
N TYR A 36 1.19 -3.70 -0.99
CA TYR A 36 1.69 -4.69 -0.05
C TYR A 36 1.44 -4.31 1.41
N ALA A 37 1.54 -3.02 1.75
CA ALA A 37 1.21 -2.54 3.08
C ALA A 37 -0.28 -2.77 3.40
N PHE A 38 -1.20 -2.43 2.49
CA PHE A 38 -2.62 -2.70 2.68
C PHE A 38 -2.92 -4.18 2.91
N ALA A 39 -2.22 -5.07 2.20
CA ALA A 39 -2.42 -6.50 2.32
C ALA A 39 -1.83 -7.09 3.62
N ARG A 40 -0.69 -6.58 4.10
CA ARG A 40 0.15 -7.29 5.08
C ARG A 40 0.71 -6.45 6.24
N ALA A 41 0.56 -5.14 6.21
CA ALA A 41 1.07 -4.27 7.27
C ALA A 41 0.35 -4.51 8.59
N THR A 42 1.13 -4.51 9.66
CA THR A 42 0.63 -4.44 11.02
C THR A 42 0.14 -3.03 11.34
N HIS A 43 -0.54 -2.89 12.49
CA HIS A 43 -0.97 -1.57 12.96
C HIS A 43 0.22 -0.61 13.16
N GLU A 44 1.34 -1.09 13.70
CA GLU A 44 2.53 -0.25 13.93
C GLU A 44 3.21 0.17 12.63
N ASP A 45 3.24 -0.71 11.63
CA ASP A 45 3.72 -0.35 10.30
C ASP A 45 2.88 0.76 9.69
N MET A 46 1.56 0.64 9.76
CA MET A 46 0.66 1.65 9.21
C MET A 46 0.75 2.97 9.99
N LYS A 47 1.00 2.94 11.31
CA LYS A 47 1.28 4.15 12.09
C LYS A 47 2.58 4.83 11.65
N LEU A 48 3.62 4.06 11.33
CA LEU A 48 4.88 4.58 10.79
C LEU A 48 4.68 5.18 9.40
N LEU A 49 4.02 4.46 8.49
CA LEU A 49 3.81 4.93 7.11
C LEU A 49 2.94 6.20 7.06
N ARG A 50 1.96 6.33 7.96
CA ARG A 50 1.14 7.55 8.10
C ARG A 50 1.89 8.79 8.60
N ARG A 51 3.15 8.68 9.00
CA ARG A 51 4.01 9.86 9.25
C ARG A 51 4.42 10.54 7.93
N TYR A 52 4.34 9.82 6.81
CA TYR A 52 4.79 10.28 5.49
C TYR A 52 3.66 10.44 4.48
N LEU A 53 2.52 9.77 4.72
CA LEU A 53 1.39 9.70 3.82
C LEU A 53 0.13 10.29 4.47
N ASP A 54 -0.65 11.01 3.68
CA ASP A 54 -1.97 11.47 4.08
C ASP A 54 -3.09 10.59 3.50
N GLU A 55 -4.34 10.97 3.73
CA GLU A 55 -5.51 10.23 3.25
C GLU A 55 -5.60 10.24 1.71
N ASP A 56 -5.18 11.32 1.06
CA ASP A 56 -5.20 11.43 -0.40
C ASP A 56 -4.17 10.49 -1.04
N ASP A 57 -2.99 10.36 -0.41
CA ASP A 57 -2.00 9.36 -0.80
C ASP A 57 -2.56 7.94 -0.68
N MET A 58 -3.26 7.63 0.42
CA MET A 58 -3.89 6.32 0.61
C MET A 58 -4.98 6.05 -0.42
N ARG A 59 -5.79 7.07 -0.74
CA ARG A 59 -6.84 7.00 -1.76
C ARG A 59 -6.25 6.73 -3.13
N GLU A 60 -5.21 7.47 -3.51
CA GLU A 60 -4.50 7.27 -4.76
C GLU A 60 -3.88 5.85 -4.85
N ALA A 61 -3.29 5.35 -3.76
CA ALA A 61 -2.71 4.01 -3.73
C ALA A 61 -3.75 2.90 -3.96
N LEU A 62 -4.96 3.04 -3.41
CA LEU A 62 -6.06 2.11 -3.66
C LEU A 62 -6.59 2.22 -5.10
N ASP A 63 -6.70 3.43 -5.63
CA ASP A 63 -7.18 3.66 -7.01
C ASP A 63 -6.23 3.09 -8.07
N ARG A 64 -4.93 3.12 -7.79
CA ARG A 64 -3.86 2.67 -8.70
C ARG A 64 -3.28 1.31 -8.33
N ALA A 65 -3.90 0.61 -7.37
CA ALA A 65 -3.38 -0.66 -6.85
C ALA A 65 -3.24 -1.71 -7.98
N PRO A 66 -2.06 -2.35 -8.13
CA PRO A 66 -1.90 -3.42 -9.10
C PRO A 66 -2.82 -4.62 -8.79
N PRO A 67 -3.34 -5.30 -9.83
CA PRO A 67 -4.17 -6.48 -9.64
C PRO A 67 -3.39 -7.60 -8.94
N GLY A 68 -4.03 -8.27 -7.99
CA GLY A 68 -3.51 -9.49 -7.35
C GLY A 68 -2.64 -9.30 -6.11
N ILE A 69 -2.41 -8.07 -5.65
CA ILE A 69 -1.63 -7.82 -4.41
C ILE A 69 -2.53 -7.76 -3.16
N ILE A 70 -3.63 -7.02 -3.24
CA ILE A 70 -4.54 -6.81 -2.10
C ILE A 70 -5.61 -7.91 -2.08
N ASP A 71 -5.74 -8.61 -0.96
CA ASP A 71 -6.78 -9.62 -0.78
C ASP A 71 -8.18 -8.99 -0.56
N PRO A 72 -9.29 -9.71 -0.84
CA PRO A 72 -10.64 -9.14 -0.77
C PRO A 72 -11.01 -8.55 0.60
N ARG A 73 -10.53 -9.15 1.71
CA ARG A 73 -10.84 -8.67 3.07
C ARG A 73 -10.14 -7.35 3.32
N SER A 74 -8.85 -7.27 3.00
CA SER A 74 -8.07 -6.04 3.14
C SER A 74 -8.61 -4.94 2.22
N TRP A 75 -9.00 -5.27 0.99
CA TRP A 75 -9.61 -4.32 0.05
C TRP A 75 -10.90 -3.70 0.59
N ALA A 76 -11.80 -4.53 1.14
CA ALA A 76 -13.04 -4.05 1.75
C ALA A 76 -12.76 -3.15 2.96
N TYR A 77 -11.84 -3.56 3.83
CA TYR A 77 -11.47 -2.80 5.03
C TYR A 77 -10.90 -1.42 4.69
N TRP A 78 -9.93 -1.34 3.79
CA TRP A 78 -9.27 -0.09 3.46
C TRP A 78 -10.19 0.87 2.71
N ASN A 79 -11.03 0.36 1.79
CA ASN A 79 -12.04 1.19 1.14
C ASN A 79 -13.07 1.74 2.14
N LEU A 80 -13.55 0.91 3.09
CA LEU A 80 -14.42 1.39 4.16
C LEU A 80 -13.74 2.50 4.98
N LEU A 81 -12.46 2.30 5.35
CA LEU A 81 -11.71 3.26 6.16
C LEU A 81 -11.57 4.62 5.48
N ILE A 82 -11.45 4.66 4.14
CA ILE A 82 -11.38 5.91 3.36
C ILE A 82 -12.76 6.41 2.89
N GLY A 83 -13.84 5.92 3.49
CA GLY A 83 -15.21 6.38 3.25
C GLY A 83 -15.88 5.82 1.98
N ARG A 84 -15.36 4.75 1.38
CA ARG A 84 -15.92 4.11 0.18
C ARG A 84 -16.70 2.86 0.55
N TYR A 85 -18.01 3.01 0.70
CA TYR A 85 -18.93 1.89 0.93
C TYR A 85 -20.12 1.93 -0.04
N PRO A 86 -20.45 0.83 -0.74
CA PRO A 86 -19.70 -0.44 -0.76
C PRO A 86 -18.31 -0.26 -1.39
N ALA A 87 -17.37 -1.15 -1.05
CA ALA A 87 -16.06 -1.15 -1.69
C ALA A 87 -16.23 -1.39 -3.21
N PRO A 88 -15.48 -0.68 -4.07
CA PRO A 88 -15.50 -0.92 -5.50
C PRO A 88 -14.99 -2.33 -5.84
N PRO A 89 -15.18 -2.82 -7.08
CA PRO A 89 -14.59 -4.09 -7.51
C PRO A 89 -13.06 -4.08 -7.38
N LEU A 90 -12.48 -5.24 -7.08
CA LEU A 90 -11.02 -5.41 -7.08
C LEU A 90 -10.43 -5.09 -8.47
N PRO A 91 -9.19 -4.53 -8.51
CA PRO A 91 -8.49 -4.30 -9.77
C PRO A 91 -8.30 -5.61 -10.53
N LYS A 92 -8.55 -5.57 -11.84
CA LYS A 92 -8.42 -6.72 -12.74
C LYS A 92 -7.21 -6.54 -13.65
N ARG A 93 -6.51 -7.64 -13.94
CA ARG A 93 -5.46 -7.64 -14.96
C ARG A 93 -6.09 -7.36 -16.33
N MET A 94 -5.61 -6.33 -17.00
CA MET A 94 -5.92 -6.08 -18.40
C MET A 94 -4.89 -6.82 -19.27
N LEU A 95 -5.38 -7.66 -20.19
CA LEU A 95 -4.58 -8.27 -21.24
C LEU A 95 -4.85 -7.43 -22.50
N THR A 96 -4.03 -6.41 -22.71
CA THR A 96 -4.05 -5.60 -23.94
C THR A 96 -2.91 -6.04 -24.84
#